data_AF-X0TZH7-F1
#
_entry.id   AF-X0TZH7-F1
#
_cell.length_a   1.000
_cell.length_b   1.000
_cell.length_c   1.000
_cell.angle_alpha   90.00
_cell.angle_beta   90.00
_cell.angle_gamma   90.00
#
_symmetry.space_group_name_H-M   'P 1'
#
loop_
_entity.id
_entity.type
_entity.pdbx_description
1 polymer ?
#
loop_
_entity_poly.entity_id
_entity_poly.type
_entity_poly.pdbx_seq_one_letter_code
_entity_poly.pdbx_strand_id
1 'polypeptide(L)'
;MLWHSLHLDDVFAQLESGKKGLSFEQASYRLKKFGLNEIKIEKKIRPWKIFLAQFKGFLILVLLAAAAISFAISFFPGYEESFIKG
;
A
#
# COMPACT_ATOMS: atom_id res chain seq x y z
N MET A 1 -32.27 1.11 -2.56
CA MET A 1 -33.12 1.59 -1.45
C MET A 1 -32.39 2.69 -0.71
N LEU A 2 -33.04 3.82 -0.45
CA LEU A 2 -32.47 4.95 0.30
C LEU A 2 -32.64 4.66 1.79
N TRP A 3 -31.64 4.04 2.43
CA TRP A 3 -31.70 3.67 3.86
C TRP A 3 -31.98 4.86 4.79
N HIS A 4 -31.61 6.07 4.36
CA HIS A 4 -31.80 7.32 5.12
C HIS A 4 -33.22 7.89 5.04
N SER A 5 -34.10 7.34 4.18
CA SER A 5 -35.48 7.80 4.03
C SER A 5 -36.51 6.87 4.69
N LEU A 6 -36.05 5.87 5.45
CA LEU A 6 -36.91 4.93 6.17
C LEU A 6 -37.50 5.57 7.43
N HIS A 7 -38.71 5.14 7.80
CA HIS A 7 -39.30 5.55 9.07
C HIS A 7 -38.51 4.94 10.24
N LEU A 8 -38.47 5.62 11.39
CA LEU A 8 -37.67 5.18 12.54
C LEU A 8 -38.03 3.77 13.00
N ASP A 9 -39.31 3.40 12.96
CA ASP A 9 -39.78 2.08 13.38
C ASP A 9 -39.24 0.97 12.43
N ASP A 10 -39.16 1.26 11.13
CA ASP A 10 -38.59 0.33 10.15
C ASP A 10 -37.07 0.19 10.35
N VAL A 11 -36.38 1.29 10.65
CA VAL A 11 -34.94 1.27 10.98
C VAL A 11 -34.67 0.45 12.24
N PHE A 12 -35.50 0.60 13.27
CA PHE A 12 -35.38 -0.17 14.52
C PHE A 12 -35.64 -1.66 14.30
N ALA A 13 -36.66 -2.01 13.51
CA ALA A 13 -36.93 -3.39 13.15
C ALA A 13 -35.76 -4.00 12.35
N GLN A 14 -35.25 -3.27 11.35
CA GLN A 14 -34.18 -3.75 10.48
C GLN A 14 -32.83 -3.88 11.18
N LEU A 15 -32.54 -2.99 12.15
CA LEU A 15 -31.30 -3.03 12.94
C LEU A 15 -31.44 -3.81 14.25
N GLU A 16 -32.60 -4.43 14.50
CA GLU A 16 -32.97 -5.10 15.75
C GLU A 16 -32.56 -4.26 16.97
N SER A 17 -32.93 -2.98 16.95
CA SER A 17 -32.57 -1.98 17.96
C SER A 17 -33.81 -1.21 18.39
N GLY A 18 -33.68 -0.29 19.33
CA GLY A 18 -34.79 0.54 19.78
C GLY A 18 -34.37 1.94 20.20
N LYS A 19 -35.35 2.74 20.64
CA LYS A 19 -35.13 4.12 21.08
C LYS A 19 -34.13 4.25 22.24
N LYS A 20 -34.00 3.22 23.09
CA LYS A 20 -33.03 3.17 24.19
C LYS A 20 -31.68 2.57 23.79
N GLY A 21 -31.50 2.22 22.51
CA GLY A 21 -30.32 1.53 22.00
C GLY A 21 -30.38 0.01 22.22
N LEU A 22 -29.20 -0.63 22.12
CA LEU A 22 -29.03 -2.07 22.31
C LEU A 22 -28.86 -2.44 23.78
N SER A 23 -29.27 -3.65 24.15
CA SER A 23 -28.89 -4.21 25.44
C SER A 23 -27.38 -4.53 25.48
N PHE A 24 -26.82 -4.65 26.67
CA PHE A 24 -25.42 -5.03 26.85
C PHE A 24 -25.10 -6.39 26.19
N GLU A 25 -26.01 -7.35 26.31
CA GLU A 25 -25.88 -8.68 25.70
C GLU A 25 -25.88 -8.60 24.17
N GLN A 26 -26.79 -7.83 23.58
CA GLN A 26 -26.85 -7.62 22.14
C GLN A 26 -25.60 -6.91 21.62
N ALA A 27 -25.12 -5.88 22.34
CA ALA A 27 -23.90 -5.18 21.99
C ALA A 27 -22.68 -6.12 22.04
N SER A 28 -22.56 -6.94 23.09
CA SER A 28 -21.47 -7.92 23.23
C SER A 28 -21.52 -9.00 22.14
N TYR A 29 -22.72 -9.52 21.84
CA TYR A 29 -22.92 -10.48 20.77
C TYR A 29 -22.52 -9.91 19.40
N ARG A 30 -22.96 -8.69 19.09
CA ARG A 30 -22.59 -7.99 17.84
C ARG A 30 -21.09 -7.72 17.75
N LEU A 31 -20.46 -7.31 18.86
CA LEU A 31 -19.02 -7.10 18.89
C LEU A 31 -18.25 -8.40 18.60
N LYS A 32 -18.69 -9.54 19.12
CA LYS A 32 -18.09 -10.84 18.81
C LYS A 32 -18.33 -11.27 17.36
N LYS A 33 -19.51 -10.97 16.81
CA LYS A 33 -19.91 -11.36 15.45
C LYS A 33 -19.23 -10.52 14.36
N PHE A 34 -19.18 -9.20 14.54
CA PHE A 34 -18.71 -8.26 13.53
C PHE A 34 -17.29 -7.75 13.79
N GLY A 35 -16.77 -7.93 15.00
CA GLY A 35 -15.50 -7.35 15.43
C GLY A 35 -15.62 -5.87 15.76
N LEU A 36 -14.47 -5.26 16.07
CA LEU A 36 -14.36 -3.83 16.31
C LEU A 36 -14.62 -3.06 15.02
N ASN A 37 -15.37 -1.97 15.12
CA ASN A 37 -15.53 -1.01 14.03
C ASN A 37 -14.27 -0.13 13.91
N GLU A 38 -13.15 -0.75 13.55
CA GLU A 38 -11.87 -0.08 13.38
C GLU A 38 -11.33 -0.31 11.96
N ILE A 39 -10.81 0.76 11.35
CA ILE A 39 -10.08 0.66 10.09
C ILE A 39 -8.70 0.11 10.43
N LYS A 40 -8.46 -1.15 10.05
CA LYS A 40 -7.14 -1.78 10.22
C LYS A 40 -6.14 -1.05 9.32
N ILE A 41 -5.30 -0.24 9.93
CA ILE A 41 -4.16 0.39 9.24
C ILE A 41 -3.20 -0.74 8.91
N GLU A 42 -3.07 -1.07 7.63
CA GLU A 42 -2.04 -2.02 7.19
C GLU A 42 -0.66 -1.55 7.64
N LYS A 43 0.23 -2.51 7.89
CA LYS A 43 1.60 -2.24 8.34
C LYS A 43 2.22 -1.17 7.44
N LYS A 44 2.59 -0.02 8.02
CA LYS A 44 3.25 1.07 7.30
C LYS A 44 4.44 0.51 6.52
N ILE A 45 4.41 0.67 5.20
CA ILE A 45 5.56 0.34 4.36
C ILE A 45 6.69 1.28 4.76
N ARG A 46 7.87 0.73 5.07
CA ARG A 46 9.01 1.53 5.51
C ARG A 46 9.51 2.42 4.35
N PRO A 47 9.87 3.70 4.58
CA PRO A 47 10.31 4.61 3.51
C PRO A 47 11.47 4.08 2.66
N TRP A 48 12.46 3.42 3.26
CA TRP A 48 13.57 2.81 2.51
C TRP A 48 13.13 1.69 1.55
N LYS A 49 12.04 0.98 1.87
CA LYS A 49 11.50 -0.08 1.00
C LYS A 49 10.83 0.53 -0.23
N ILE A 50 10.21 1.69 -0.09
CA ILE A 50 9.63 2.47 -1.20
C ILE A 50 10.77 2.98 -2.10
N PHE A 51 11.84 3.51 -1.50
CA PHE A 51 13.03 3.95 -2.24
C PHE A 51 13.65 2.81 -3.05
N LEU A 52 13.91 1.64 -2.44
CA LEU A 52 14.46 0.47 -3.12
C LEU A 52 13.53 -0.11 -4.21
N ALA A 53 12.21 0.08 -4.09
CA ALA A 53 11.26 -0.34 -5.12
C ALA A 53 11.42 0.45 -6.43
N GLN A 54 11.90 1.71 -6.37
CA GLN A 54 12.13 2.52 -7.57
C GLN A 54 13.22 1.91 -8.47
N PHE A 55 14.25 1.28 -7.91
CA PHE A 55 15.35 0.68 -8.67
C PHE A 55 14.98 -0.60 -9.44
N LYS A 56 13.75 -1.09 -9.30
CA LYS A 56 13.25 -2.28 -10.01
C LYS A 56 12.71 -1.98 -11.42
N GLY A 57 12.71 -0.72 -11.84
CA GLY A 57 12.28 -0.34 -13.18
C GLY A 57 13.25 -0.83 -14.26
N PHE A 58 12.72 -1.36 -15.36
CA PHE A 58 13.52 -1.86 -16.49
C PHE A 58 14.57 -0.84 -16.97
N LEU A 59 14.17 0.43 -17.15
CA LEU A 59 15.08 1.50 -17.56
C LEU A 59 16.23 1.71 -16.57
N ILE A 60 15.96 1.68 -15.26
CA ILE A 60 16.99 1.84 -14.23
C ILE A 60 17.97 0.68 -14.26
N LEU A 61 17.49 -0.56 -14.45
CA LEU A 61 18.36 -1.72 -14.59
C LEU A 61 19.29 -1.60 -15.81
N VAL A 62 18.78 -1.09 -16.94
CA VAL A 62 19.61 -0.81 -18.13
C VAL A 62 20.67 0.25 -17.82
N LEU A 63 20.31 1.33 -17.14
CA LEU A 63 21.26 2.38 -16.75
C LEU A 63 22.33 1.86 -15.77
N LEU A 64 21.94 1.03 -14.81
CA LEU A 64 22.88 0.39 -13.88
C LEU A 64 23.84 -0.55 -14.61
N ALA A 65 23.35 -1.32 -15.60
CA ALA A 65 24.19 -2.17 -16.42
C ALA A 65 25.19 -1.35 -17.26
N ALA A 66 24.74 -0.28 -17.90
CA ALA A 66 25.61 0.62 -18.66
C ALA A 66 26.67 1.28 -17.77
N ALA A 67 26.29 1.73 -16.58
CA ALA A 67 27.21 2.29 -15.59
C ALA A 67 28.24 1.26 -15.13
N ALA A 68 27.84 0.00 -14.88
CA ALA A 68 28.74 -1.07 -14.50
C ALA A 68 29.75 -1.41 -15.61
N ILE A 69 29.30 -1.44 -16.87
CA ILE A 69 30.18 -1.66 -18.03
C ILE A 69 31.17 -0.49 -18.17
N SER A 70 30.70 0.76 -18.08
CA SER A 70 31.56 1.95 -18.13
C SER A 70 32.61 1.94 -17.02
N PHE A 71 32.20 1.60 -15.79
CA PHE A 71 33.11 1.47 -14.65
C PHE A 71 34.14 0.36 -14.86
N ALA A 72 33.72 -0.79 -15.40
CA ALA A 72 34.63 -1.89 -15.71
C ALA A 72 35.67 -1.48 -16.76
N ILE A 73 35.25 -0.83 -17.86
CA ILE A 73 36.15 -0.33 -18.90
C ILE A 73 37.15 0.67 -18.32
N SER A 74 36.70 1.61 -17.48
CA SER A 74 37.55 2.59 -16.81
C SER A 74 38.61 1.94 -15.90
N PHE A 75 38.28 0.82 -15.26
CA PHE A 75 39.22 0.06 -14.43
C PHE A 75 40.23 -0.78 -15.23
N PHE A 76 40.00 -1.04 -16.52
CA PHE A 76 40.95 -1.72 -17.41
C PHE A 76 41.67 -0.69 -18.31
N PRO A 77 42.87 -0.20 -17.92
CA PRO A 77 43.55 0.93 -18.56
C PRO A 77 44.20 0.55 -19.90
N GLY A 78 43.39 0.28 -20.93
CA GLY A 78 43.89 -0.17 -22.24
C GLY A 78 43.19 0.41 -23.48
N TYR A 79 42.26 1.36 -23.33
CA TYR A 79 41.39 1.79 -24.44
C TYR A 79 41.62 3.22 -24.97
N GLU A 80 42.63 3.95 -24.51
CA GLU A 80 42.82 5.37 -24.89
C GLU A 80 43.78 5.66 -26.07
N GLU A 81 44.50 4.70 -26.66
CA GLU A 81 45.66 5.06 -27.51
C GLU A 81 45.51 5.06 -29.05
N SER A 82 44.33 5.00 -29.66
CA SER A 82 44.26 4.91 -31.15
C SER A 82 43.37 5.88 -31.93
N PHE A 83 42.62 6.78 -31.28
CA PHE A 83 41.66 7.64 -32.01
C PHE A 83 42.11 9.09 -32.23
N ILE A 84 43.29 9.50 -31.73
CA ILE A 84 43.85 10.85 -31.91
C ILE A 84 45.25 10.79 -32.51
N LYS A 85 45.42 10.13 -33.65
CA LYS A 85 46.52 10.39 -34.60
C LYS A 85 46.00 10.17 -36.02
N GLY A 86 45.55 11.26 -36.64
CA GLY A 86 45.15 11.38 -38.03
C GLY A 86 45.10 12.85 -38.40
#